data_AF-A0A0F8XDF3-F1
#
_entry.id   AF-A0A0F8XDF3-F1
#
_cell.length_a   1.000
_cell.length_b   1.000
_cell.length_c   1.000
_cell.angle_alpha   90.00
_cell.angle_beta   90.00
_cell.angle_gamma   90.00
#
_symmetry.space_group_name_H-M   'P 1'
#
loop_
_entity.id
_entity.type
_entity.pdbx_description
1 polymer ?
#
loop_
_entity_poly.entity_id
_entity_poly.type
_entity_poly.pdbx_seq_one_letter_code
_entity_poly.pdbx_strand_id
1 'polypeptide(L)'
;MNKKGQSQIGVFIILFIVLLVGLILLQSSAQNVGLSTTAIALGGTNSNNTLLAADIPAVGSSVDLVGQDLLSTPVVVNGTTGQSVDAGNYTISEIVSTSTGVKTISFQLDDPQFSSTNQTATGSIGLNITYQYGPEGYINNSGGRALSTLIILMFAIALVILSIIPVVREKFLQKWLI
;
A
#
# COMPACT_ATOMS: atom_id res chain seq x y z
N MET A 1 -44.90 -32.23 23.99
CA MET A 1 -44.18 -30.98 24.31
C MET A 1 -43.70 -30.32 23.02
N ASN A 2 -44.16 -29.10 22.76
CA ASN A 2 -43.92 -28.36 21.52
C ASN A 2 -42.51 -27.73 21.54
N LYS A 3 -41.54 -28.31 20.82
CA LYS A 3 -40.12 -27.87 20.81
C LYS A 3 -39.85 -26.58 20.00
N LYS A 4 -40.90 -25.84 19.59
CA LYS A 4 -40.79 -24.70 18.66
C LYS A 4 -39.92 -23.55 19.22
N GLY A 5 -39.93 -23.28 20.52
CA GLY A 5 -39.09 -22.24 21.13
C GLY A 5 -37.61 -22.62 21.26
N GLN A 6 -37.29 -23.90 21.44
CA GLN A 6 -35.90 -24.36 21.60
C GLN A 6 -35.13 -24.35 20.28
N SER A 7 -35.83 -24.53 19.15
CA SER A 7 -35.21 -24.46 17.81
C SER A 7 -34.84 -23.03 17.38
N GLN A 8 -35.56 -22.00 17.84
CA GLN A 8 -35.25 -20.61 17.48
C GLN A 8 -33.98 -20.10 18.18
N ILE A 9 -33.81 -20.39 19.47
CA ILE A 9 -32.59 -20.00 20.22
C ILE A 9 -31.33 -20.55 19.56
N GLY A 10 -31.33 -21.82 19.11
CA GLY A 10 -30.18 -22.43 18.45
C GLY A 10 -29.79 -21.72 17.15
N VAL A 11 -30.78 -21.27 16.36
CA VAL A 11 -30.54 -20.55 15.11
C VAL A 11 -29.95 -19.17 15.37
N PHE A 12 -30.43 -18.44 16.38
CA PHE A 12 -29.88 -17.13 16.74
C PHE A 12 -28.43 -17.22 17.24
N ILE A 13 -28.10 -18.25 18.04
CA ILE A 13 -26.73 -18.46 18.52
C ILE A 13 -25.79 -18.76 17.35
N ILE A 14 -26.18 -19.64 16.42
CA ILE A 14 -25.35 -19.97 15.25
C ILE A 14 -25.17 -18.73 14.36
N LEU A 15 -26.25 -17.98 14.10
CA LEU A 15 -26.18 -16.74 13.32
C LEU A 15 -25.23 -15.71 13.96
N PHE A 16 -25.30 -15.56 15.29
CA PHE A 16 -24.44 -14.65 16.04
C PHE A 16 -22.96 -15.02 15.90
N ILE A 17 -22.63 -16.32 16.02
CA ILE A 17 -21.26 -16.81 15.85
C ILE A 17 -20.76 -16.54 14.43
N VAL A 18 -21.58 -16.85 13.41
CA VAL A 18 -21.21 -16.62 12.00
C VAL A 18 -20.99 -15.13 11.71
N LEU A 19 -21.85 -14.25 12.22
CA LEU A 19 -21.69 -12.81 12.06
C LEU A 19 -20.42 -12.30 12.74
N LEU A 20 -20.13 -12.77 13.96
CA LEU A 20 -18.95 -12.36 14.71
C LEU A 20 -17.67 -12.79 13.99
N VAL A 21 -17.59 -14.05 13.55
CA VAL A 21 -16.44 -14.54 12.78
C VAL A 21 -16.34 -13.79 11.45
N GLY A 22 -17.45 -13.57 10.76
CA GLY A 22 -17.49 -12.82 9.51
C GLY A 22 -16.98 -11.37 9.66
N LEU A 23 -17.34 -10.69 10.75
CA LEU A 23 -16.86 -9.34 11.07
C LEU A 23 -15.36 -9.30 11.34
N ILE A 24 -14.82 -10.26 12.10
CA ILE A 24 -13.38 -10.35 12.37
C ILE A 24 -12.59 -10.58 11.06
N LEU A 25 -13.09 -11.47 10.21
CA LEU A 25 -12.48 -11.73 8.90
C LEU A 25 -12.56 -10.49 8.00
N LEU A 26 -13.72 -9.82 7.94
CA LEU A 26 -13.88 -8.57 7.19
C LEU A 26 -12.89 -7.50 7.66
N GLN A 27 -12.74 -7.32 8.98
CA GLN A 27 -11.82 -6.34 9.54
C GLN A 27 -10.37 -6.63 9.12
N SER A 28 -9.92 -7.88 9.27
CA SER A 28 -8.56 -8.30 8.89
C SER A 28 -8.33 -8.15 7.39
N SER A 29 -9.27 -8.60 6.55
CA SER A 29 -9.18 -8.44 5.09
C SER A 29 -9.19 -6.98 4.67
N ALA A 30 -10.01 -6.13 5.29
CA ALA A 30 -10.07 -4.71 4.99
C ALA A 30 -8.76 -3.99 5.34
N GLN A 31 -8.11 -4.35 6.45
CA GLN A 31 -6.80 -3.82 6.82
C GLN A 31 -5.74 -4.22 5.78
N ASN A 32 -5.68 -5.49 5.41
CA ASN A 32 -4.73 -5.98 4.41
C ASN A 32 -4.93 -5.33 3.04
N VAL A 33 -6.19 -5.22 2.58
CA VAL A 33 -6.51 -4.52 1.32
C VAL A 33 -6.17 -3.04 1.43
N GLY A 34 -6.44 -2.39 2.56
CA GLY A 34 -6.09 -0.99 2.79
C GLY A 34 -4.58 -0.74 2.65
N LEU A 35 -3.75 -1.60 3.23
CA LEU A 35 -2.28 -1.54 3.10
C LEU A 35 -1.82 -1.76 1.65
N SER A 36 -2.42 -2.72 0.93
CA SER A 36 -2.06 -3.02 -0.46
C SER A 36 -2.59 -2.01 -1.48
N THR A 37 -3.53 -1.13 -1.11
CA THR A 37 -4.16 -0.18 -2.03
C THR A 37 -3.85 1.28 -1.73
N THR A 38 -3.35 1.57 -0.53
CA THR A 38 -2.97 2.93 -0.12
C THR A 38 -1.47 3.09 -0.31
N ALA A 39 -1.05 3.99 -1.21
CA ALA A 39 0.32 4.43 -1.26
C ALA A 39 0.61 5.22 0.02
N ILE A 40 1.43 4.66 0.92
CA ILE A 40 1.85 5.36 2.13
C ILE A 40 3.04 6.23 1.74
N ALA A 41 2.82 7.53 1.67
CA ALA A 41 3.91 8.49 1.71
C ALA A 41 4.32 8.70 3.18
N LEU A 42 5.61 8.61 3.49
CA LEU A 42 6.19 9.11 4.73
C LEU A 42 5.87 10.61 4.77
N GLY A 43 4.81 11.02 5.49
CA GLY A 43 4.33 12.41 5.49
C GLY A 43 2.90 12.64 4.98
N GLY A 44 2.10 11.59 4.76
CA GLY A 44 0.64 11.72 4.80
C GLY A 44 -0.05 12.38 3.60
N THR A 45 0.63 12.73 2.51
CA THR A 45 -0.04 13.25 1.29
C THR A 45 0.80 13.00 0.04
N ASN A 46 0.68 11.86 -0.66
CA ASN A 46 1.38 11.59 -1.95
C ASN A 46 2.78 12.23 -2.04
N SER A 47 3.53 12.18 -0.93
CA SER A 47 4.74 12.96 -0.76
C SER A 47 5.83 12.08 -1.33
N ASN A 48 6.46 12.55 -2.40
CA ASN A 48 7.63 11.87 -2.91
C ASN A 48 8.60 11.68 -1.74
N ASN A 49 9.10 10.46 -1.55
CA ASN A 49 10.20 10.22 -0.64
C ASN A 49 11.45 10.84 -1.25
N THR A 50 12.27 11.47 -0.41
CA THR A 50 13.53 12.05 -0.84
C THR A 50 14.66 11.40 -0.07
N LEU A 51 15.50 10.66 -0.77
CA LEU A 51 16.81 10.28 -0.24
C LEU A 51 17.64 11.56 -0.15
N LEU A 52 18.01 11.92 1.08
CA LEU A 52 18.82 13.08 1.35
C LEU A 52 20.25 12.82 0.88
N ALA A 53 21.00 13.88 0.58
CA ALA A 53 22.39 13.81 0.14
C ALA A 53 23.32 12.94 1.01
N ALA A 54 23.01 12.79 2.31
CA ALA A 54 23.77 11.91 3.21
C ALA A 54 23.48 10.41 3.01
N ASP A 55 22.29 10.09 2.48
CA ASP A 55 21.77 8.74 2.25
C ASP A 55 21.77 8.36 0.77
N ILE A 56 22.10 9.31 -0.12
CA ILE A 56 22.33 9.01 -1.52
C ILE A 56 23.55 8.10 -1.64
N PRO A 57 23.42 6.96 -2.34
CA PRO A 57 24.56 6.14 -2.65
C PRO A 57 25.60 6.96 -3.42
N ALA A 58 26.88 6.80 -3.08
CA ALA A 58 27.96 7.36 -3.88
C ALA A 58 27.79 6.99 -5.36
N VAL A 59 28.27 7.82 -6.28
CA VAL A 59 28.15 7.55 -7.72
C VAL A 59 28.65 6.14 -8.04
N GLY A 60 27.79 5.31 -8.65
CA GLY A 60 28.08 3.91 -8.94
C GLY A 60 27.79 2.92 -7.80
N SER A 61 27.23 3.38 -6.67
CA SER A 61 26.69 2.53 -5.62
C SER A 61 25.16 2.57 -5.62
N SER A 62 24.56 1.76 -4.75
CA SER A 62 23.13 1.51 -4.75
C SER A 62 22.56 1.56 -3.32
N VAL A 63 21.29 1.95 -3.18
CA VAL A 63 20.58 2.04 -1.89
C VAL A 63 19.35 1.15 -1.88
N ASP A 64 19.24 0.32 -0.85
CA ASP A 64 18.17 -0.66 -0.72
C ASP A 64 16.87 0.02 -0.25
N LEU A 65 15.79 -0.24 -0.97
CA LEU A 65 14.44 0.26 -0.70
C LEU A 65 13.67 -0.74 0.17
N VAL A 66 14.14 -0.96 1.40
CA VAL A 66 13.56 -1.96 2.29
C VAL A 66 12.09 -1.64 2.61
N GLY A 67 11.20 -2.58 2.29
CA GLY A 67 9.75 -2.44 2.51
C GLY A 67 9.05 -1.44 1.57
N GLN A 68 9.70 -1.02 0.49
CA GLN A 68 9.18 -0.04 -0.46
C GLN A 68 9.20 -0.58 -1.89
N ASP A 69 8.15 -0.27 -2.64
CA ASP A 69 8.05 -0.50 -4.07
C ASP A 69 7.97 0.83 -4.83
N LEU A 70 8.68 0.95 -5.94
CA LEU A 70 8.80 2.18 -6.71
C LEU A 70 7.57 2.37 -7.60
N LEU A 71 6.88 3.51 -7.45
CA LEU A 71 5.66 3.82 -8.22
C LEU A 71 5.90 4.81 -9.36
N SER A 72 6.97 5.59 -9.28
CA SER A 72 7.33 6.58 -10.30
C SER A 72 8.80 6.50 -10.65
N THR A 73 9.16 7.05 -11.80
CA THR A 73 10.57 7.29 -12.13
C THR A 73 11.17 8.26 -11.12
N PRO A 74 12.31 7.94 -10.48
CA PRO A 74 12.97 8.84 -9.56
C PRO A 74 13.53 10.07 -10.27
N VAL A 75 13.50 11.21 -9.60
CA VAL A 75 14.02 12.48 -10.10
C VAL A 75 15.14 12.96 -9.18
N VAL A 76 16.24 13.39 -9.78
CA VAL A 76 17.36 13.98 -9.03
C VAL A 76 17.13 15.47 -8.90
N VAL A 77 17.27 15.96 -7.68
CA VAL A 77 17.11 17.37 -7.34
C VAL A 77 18.39 17.83 -6.65
N ASN A 78 18.80 19.06 -6.94
CA ASN A 78 19.85 19.71 -6.18
C ASN A 78 19.31 20.01 -4.77
N GLY A 79 19.88 19.39 -3.75
CA GLY A 79 19.47 19.53 -2.35
C GLY A 79 19.72 20.91 -1.75
N THR A 80 20.54 21.75 -2.40
CA THR A 80 20.80 23.13 -1.98
C THR A 80 19.88 24.13 -2.67
N THR A 81 19.65 23.99 -3.98
CA THR A 81 18.85 24.95 -4.78
C THR A 81 17.41 24.51 -5.02
N GLY A 82 17.08 23.24 -4.78
CA GLY A 82 15.78 22.65 -5.06
C GLY A 82 15.47 22.48 -6.56
N GLN A 83 16.45 22.74 -7.44
CA GLN A 83 16.27 22.61 -8.89
C GLN A 83 16.40 21.15 -9.33
N SER A 84 15.51 20.71 -10.21
CA SER A 84 15.63 19.40 -10.86
C SER A 84 16.89 19.36 -11.72
N VAL A 85 17.65 18.28 -11.61
CA VAL A 85 18.71 17.95 -12.56
C VAL A 85 18.05 17.34 -13.79
N ASP A 86 18.55 17.65 -14.98
CA ASP A 86 18.03 17.07 -16.21
C ASP A 86 18.37 15.57 -16.29
N ALA A 87 17.42 14.78 -16.80
CA ALA A 87 17.55 13.32 -16.90
C ALA A 87 18.67 12.83 -17.85
N GLY A 88 19.29 13.73 -18.62
CA GLY A 88 20.48 13.41 -19.43
C GLY A 88 21.79 13.43 -18.64
N ASN A 89 21.76 13.95 -17.42
CA ASN A 89 22.95 14.16 -16.58
C ASN A 89 23.12 13.06 -15.51
N TYR A 90 22.15 12.16 -15.42
CA TYR A 90 22.17 11.03 -14.51
C TYR A 90 21.46 9.82 -15.11
N THR A 91 21.88 8.65 -14.67
CA THR A 91 21.20 7.39 -14.93
C THR A 91 20.74 6.80 -13.61
N ILE A 92 19.42 6.56 -13.47
CA ILE A 92 18.85 5.82 -12.35
C ILE A 92 18.33 4.50 -12.86
N SER A 93 18.77 3.41 -12.23
CA SER A 93 18.26 2.07 -12.50
C SER A 93 17.68 1.46 -11.24
N GLU A 94 16.53 0.81 -11.40
CA GLU A 94 15.97 -0.07 -10.38
C GLU A 94 16.52 -1.47 -10.64
N ILE A 95 17.25 -2.00 -9.67
CA ILE A 95 17.79 -3.36 -9.70
C ILE A 95 17.35 -4.10 -8.44
N VAL A 96 17.21 -5.42 -8.54
CA VAL A 96 17.06 -6.25 -7.34
C VAL A 96 18.47 -6.57 -6.86
N SER A 97 18.81 -6.16 -5.64
CA SER A 97 20.08 -6.49 -5.03
C SER A 97 20.27 -8.00 -4.97
N THR A 98 21.40 -8.49 -5.48
CA THR A 98 21.73 -9.92 -5.47
C THR A 98 22.12 -10.42 -4.08
N SER A 99 22.44 -9.52 -3.15
CA SER A 99 22.84 -9.86 -1.77
C SER A 99 21.67 -9.82 -0.79
N THR A 100 20.74 -8.86 -0.94
CA THR A 100 19.61 -8.67 -0.03
C THR A 100 18.28 -9.12 -0.62
N GLY A 101 18.17 -9.27 -1.94
CA GLY A 101 16.93 -9.63 -2.64
C GLY A 101 15.89 -8.50 -2.66
N VAL A 102 16.25 -7.32 -2.16
CA VAL A 102 15.38 -6.14 -2.08
C VAL A 102 15.54 -5.29 -3.35
N LYS A 103 14.50 -4.53 -3.70
CA LYS A 103 14.59 -3.49 -4.74
C LYS A 103 15.56 -2.41 -4.31
N THR A 104 16.39 -1.96 -5.23
CA THR A 104 17.51 -1.06 -4.95
C THR A 104 17.58 -0.01 -6.05
N ILE A 105 17.80 1.24 -5.67
CA ILE A 105 18.08 2.32 -6.61
C ILE A 105 19.59 2.40 -6.79
N SER A 106 20.07 2.20 -8.02
CA SER A 106 21.44 2.49 -8.40
C SER A 106 21.48 3.84 -9.09
N PHE A 107 22.41 4.69 -8.65
CA PHE A 107 22.58 6.05 -9.14
C PHE A 107 23.95 6.20 -9.79
N GLN A 108 23.93 6.59 -11.06
CA GLN A 108 25.11 6.98 -11.80
C GLN A 108 24.95 8.43 -12.26
N LEU A 109 25.99 9.23 -12.07
CA LEU A 109 26.03 10.61 -12.49
C LEU A 109 26.97 10.71 -13.68
N ASP A 110 26.45 11.22 -14.79
CA ASP A 110 27.18 11.29 -16.06
C ASP A 110 27.65 12.73 -16.37
N ASP A 111 27.22 13.71 -15.57
CA ASP A 111 27.61 15.12 -15.72
C ASP A 111 28.93 15.46 -14.99
N PRO A 112 29.97 15.92 -15.72
CA PRO A 112 31.23 16.35 -15.12
C PRO A 112 31.10 17.50 -14.12
N GLN A 113 30.08 18.35 -14.24
CA GLN A 113 29.86 19.50 -13.35
C GLN A 113 29.49 19.09 -11.93
N PHE A 114 28.92 17.89 -11.77
CA PHE A 114 28.49 17.34 -10.48
C PHE A 114 29.36 16.14 -10.04
N SER A 115 30.31 15.72 -10.89
CA SER A 115 31.20 14.58 -10.63
C SER A 115 32.09 14.81 -9.41
N SER A 116 32.36 13.74 -8.67
CA SER A 116 32.85 13.66 -7.28
C SER A 116 34.17 14.38 -6.94
N THR A 117 34.80 15.10 -7.87
CA THR A 117 36.02 15.88 -7.63
C THR A 117 35.76 17.22 -6.93
N ASN A 118 34.51 17.71 -6.89
CA ASN A 118 34.13 18.95 -6.19
C ASN A 118 33.46 18.73 -4.82
N GLN A 119 33.44 17.50 -4.29
CA GLN A 119 32.71 17.19 -3.05
C GLN A 119 33.48 17.47 -1.74
N THR A 120 34.73 17.93 -1.78
CA THR A 120 35.60 18.06 -0.59
C THR A 120 35.81 19.48 -0.04
N ALA A 121 35.15 20.51 -0.54
CA ALA A 121 35.34 21.87 -0.02
C ALA A 121 34.01 22.63 0.10
N THR A 122 33.47 22.67 1.32
CA THR A 122 32.61 23.76 1.84
C THR A 122 31.60 24.32 0.83
N GLY A 123 30.70 23.46 0.34
CA GLY A 123 29.71 23.82 -0.67
C GLY A 123 29.15 22.65 -1.46
N SER A 124 29.30 21.41 -0.96
CA SER A 124 28.85 20.20 -1.62
C SER A 124 27.41 20.34 -2.08
N ILE A 125 27.21 20.28 -3.40
CA ILE A 125 25.88 20.16 -3.99
C ILE A 125 25.40 18.78 -3.56
N GLY A 126 24.71 18.72 -2.42
CA GLY A 126 24.07 17.51 -1.97
C GLY A 126 22.99 17.20 -2.99
N LEU A 127 23.11 16.12 -3.75
CA LEU A 127 22.01 15.67 -4.59
C LEU A 127 20.95 15.04 -3.68
N ASN A 128 19.69 15.10 -4.10
CA ASN A 128 18.57 14.47 -3.42
C ASN A 128 17.79 13.66 -4.47
N ILE A 129 17.51 12.37 -4.22
CA ILE A 129 16.72 11.55 -5.15
C ILE A 129 15.30 11.48 -4.63
N THR A 130 14.36 12.00 -5.41
CA THR A 130 12.96 12.13 -5.04
C THR A 130 12.10 11.18 -5.88
N TYR A 131 11.30 10.32 -5.24
CA TYR A 131 10.48 9.30 -5.91
C TYR A 131 9.19 9.01 -5.17
N GLN A 132 8.16 8.56 -5.88
CA GLN A 132 6.95 8.03 -5.27
C GLN A 132 7.12 6.54 -4.98
N TYR A 133 6.69 6.09 -3.79
CA TYR A 133 6.75 4.70 -3.39
C TYR A 133 5.41 4.20 -2.82
N GLY A 134 5.23 2.89 -2.88
CA GLY A 134 4.19 2.14 -2.18
C GLY A 134 4.82 1.22 -1.14
N PRO A 135 4.10 0.81 -0.09
CA PRO A 135 4.59 -0.21 0.82
C PRO A 135 4.77 -1.55 0.09
N GLU A 136 5.57 -2.45 0.66
CA GLU A 136 5.65 -3.83 0.18
C GLU A 136 4.26 -4.48 0.07
N GLY A 137 3.98 -5.16 -1.04
CA GLY A 137 2.65 -5.72 -1.32
C GLY A 137 1.63 -4.71 -1.86
N TYR A 138 2.06 -3.49 -2.20
CA TYR A 138 1.23 -2.52 -2.91
C TYR A 138 0.90 -3.00 -4.32
N ILE A 139 -0.36 -2.83 -4.73
CA ILE A 139 -0.83 -3.20 -6.05
C ILE A 139 -0.61 -1.99 -6.99
N ASN A 140 0.45 -2.06 -7.81
CA ASN A 140 0.80 -0.97 -8.73
C ASN A 140 -0.29 -0.74 -9.82
N ASN A 141 -1.01 -1.79 -10.22
CA ASN A 141 -2.11 -1.67 -11.17
C ASN A 141 -3.37 -1.02 -10.53
N SER A 142 -3.82 0.10 -11.09
CA SER A 142 -5.05 0.79 -10.69
C SER A 142 -6.29 -0.10 -10.75
N GLY A 143 -6.39 -0.97 -11.76
CA GLY A 143 -7.48 -1.95 -11.88
C GLY A 143 -7.45 -2.99 -10.75
N GLY A 144 -6.26 -3.46 -10.37
CA GLY A 144 -6.10 -4.39 -9.26
C GLY A 144 -6.55 -3.77 -7.92
N ARG A 145 -6.19 -2.51 -7.66
CA ARG A 145 -6.64 -1.78 -6.46
C ARG A 145 -8.16 -1.63 -6.40
N ALA A 146 -8.78 -1.29 -7.53
CA ALA A 146 -10.23 -1.16 -7.62
C ALA A 146 -10.93 -2.50 -7.35
N LEU A 147 -10.42 -3.61 -7.91
CA LEU A 147 -10.97 -4.95 -7.70
C LEU A 147 -10.82 -5.41 -6.25
N SER A 148 -9.66 -5.21 -5.61
CA SER A 148 -9.46 -5.56 -4.20
C SER A 148 -10.43 -4.82 -3.27
N THR A 149 -10.68 -3.53 -3.54
CA THR A 149 -11.66 -2.74 -2.78
C THR A 149 -13.08 -3.26 -3.01
N LEU A 150 -13.41 -3.64 -4.26
CA LEU A 150 -14.71 -4.19 -4.61
C LEU A 150 -15.00 -5.52 -3.89
N ILE A 151 -13.99 -6.39 -3.73
CA ILE A 151 -14.13 -7.67 -3.01
C ILE A 151 -14.56 -7.43 -1.55
N ILE A 152 -13.94 -6.46 -0.87
CA ILE A 152 -14.31 -6.10 0.52
C ILE A 152 -15.74 -5.56 0.57
N LEU A 153 -16.14 -4.73 -0.40
CA LEU A 153 -17.50 -4.20 -0.49
C LEU A 153 -18.53 -5.32 -0.69
N MET A 154 -18.27 -6.26 -1.60
CA MET A 154 -19.16 -7.40 -1.84
C MET A 154 -19.28 -8.30 -0.60
N PHE A 155 -18.17 -8.53 0.11
CA PHE A 155 -18.19 -9.31 1.36
C PHE A 155 -19.00 -8.62 2.47
N ALA A 156 -18.86 -7.29 2.61
CA ALA A 156 -19.66 -6.51 3.56
C ALA A 156 -21.17 -6.60 3.24
N ILE A 157 -21.55 -6.47 1.96
CA ILE A 157 -22.96 -6.62 1.52
C ILE A 157 -23.48 -8.02 1.84
N ALA A 158 -22.69 -9.07 1.62
CA ALA A 158 -23.07 -10.44 1.92
C ALA A 158 -23.39 -10.64 3.42
N LEU A 159 -22.60 -10.06 4.32
CA LEU A 159 -22.87 -10.10 5.77
C LEU A 159 -24.17 -9.37 6.14
N VAL A 160 -24.44 -8.23 5.52
CA VAL A 160 -25.70 -7.49 5.73
C VAL A 160 -26.89 -8.34 5.29
N ILE A 161 -26.85 -8.94 4.10
CA ILE A 161 -27.91 -9.82 3.61
C ILE A 161 -28.11 -10.99 4.59
N LEU A 162 -27.02 -11.64 5.02
CA LEU A 162 -27.06 -12.76 5.96
C LEU A 162 -27.72 -12.38 7.29
N SER A 163 -27.49 -11.17 7.79
CA SER A 163 -28.09 -10.67 9.04
C SER A 163 -29.61 -10.45 8.94
N ILE A 164 -30.12 -10.14 7.74
CA ILE A 164 -31.53 -9.80 7.51
C ILE A 164 -32.40 -11.05 7.26
N ILE A 165 -31.82 -12.13 6.72
CA ILE A 165 -32.51 -13.39 6.41
C ILE A 165 -33.45 -13.89 7.52
N PRO A 166 -33.02 -14.03 8.80
CA PRO A 166 -33.90 -14.57 9.84
C PRO A 166 -35.12 -13.67 10.08
N VAL A 167 -34.94 -12.35 10.07
CA VAL A 167 -36.01 -11.36 10.30
C VAL A 167 -37.03 -11.40 9.16
N VAL A 168 -36.56 -11.46 7.92
CA VAL A 168 -37.45 -11.56 6.74
C VAL A 168 -38.22 -12.87 6.73
N ARG A 169 -37.55 -13.98 7.07
CA ARG A 169 -38.18 -15.30 7.16
C ARG A 169 -39.28 -15.33 8.22
N GLU A 170 -39.05 -14.76 9.40
CA GLU A 170 -40.07 -14.70 10.45
C GLU A 170 -41.29 -13.88 10.03
N LYS A 171 -41.08 -12.72 9.40
CA LYS A 171 -42.20 -11.88 8.91
C LYS A 171 -42.99 -12.56 7.78
N PHE A 172 -42.33 -13.25 6.87
CA PHE A 172 -43.02 -13.99 5.80
C PHE A 172 -43.85 -15.15 6.34
N LEU A 173 -43.31 -15.92 7.29
CA LEU A 173 -44.03 -17.03 7.90
C LEU A 173 -45.24 -16.57 8.72
N GLN A 174 -45.15 -15.41 9.40
CA GLN A 174 -46.29 -14.83 10.12
C GLN A 174 -47.42 -14.42 9.17
N LYS A 175 -47.09 -13.82 8.03
CA LYS A 175 -48.10 -13.32 7.07
C LYS A 175 -48.89 -14.42 6.37
N TRP A 176 -48.38 -15.65 6.32
CA TRP A 176 -49.05 -16.80 5.69
C TRP A 176 -49.95 -17.59 6.66
N LEU A 177 -49.79 -17.38 7.97
CA LEU A 177 -50.52 -18.10 9.02
C LEU A 177 -51.76 -17.34 9.54
N ILE A 178 -52.08 -16.19 8.94
CA ILE A 178 -53.28 -15.36 9.18
C ILE A 178 -54.07 -15.35 7.88
#